data_AF-A0A0F9KG90-F1
#
_entry.id   AF-A0A0F9KG90-F1
#
_cell.length_a   1.000
_cell.length_b   1.000
_cell.length_c   1.000
_cell.angle_alpha   90.00
_cell.angle_beta   90.00
_cell.angle_gamma   90.00
#
_symmetry.space_group_name_H-M   'P 1'
#
loop_
_entity.id
_entity.type
_entity.pdbx_description
1 polymer ?
#
loop_
_entity_poly.entity_id
_entity_poly.type
_entity_poly.pdbx_seq_one_letter_code
_entity_poly.pdbx_strand_id
1 'polypeptide(L)'
;MTKQKLNDLLQKHGSLEWNGKCHDCGDPVNIQAIIEGENHINISGGAVYEVDQMVGCKLYLKCDVCFGKNKELRNFQSCEVYSRVVGYLRPVSQWNEAKQVEYGDRKTFDKNMKGIN
;
A
#
# COMPACT_ATOMS: atom_id res chain seq x y z
N MET A 1 3.74 7.06 9.09
CA MET A 1 3.93 7.58 10.46
C MET A 1 3.04 8.80 10.65
N THR A 2 2.48 9.01 11.83
CA THR A 2 1.69 10.21 12.14
C THR A 2 2.60 11.43 12.35
N LYS A 3 2.09 12.64 12.11
CA LYS A 3 2.85 13.89 12.30
C LYS A 3 3.38 14.03 13.74
N GLN A 4 2.58 13.66 14.74
CA GLN A 4 2.99 13.73 16.14
C GLN A 4 4.17 12.79 16.43
N LYS A 5 4.08 11.53 16.00
CA LYS A 5 5.15 10.56 16.21
C LYS A 5 6.46 10.96 15.53
N LEU A 6 6.38 11.55 14.34
CA LEU A 6 7.54 12.09 13.64
C LEU A 6 8.19 13.25 14.44
N ASN A 7 7.39 14.19 14.93
CA ASN A 7 7.88 15.29 15.78
C ASN A 7 8.58 14.76 17.04
N ASP A 8 7.96 13.82 17.76
CA ASP A 8 8.50 13.27 18.99
C ASP A 8 9.86 12.57 18.74
N LEU A 9 9.98 11.83 17.65
CA LEU A 9 11.23 11.17 17.26
C LEU A 9 12.32 12.19 16.88
N LEU A 10 11.97 13.23 16.13
CA LEU A 10 12.90 14.27 15.73
C LEU A 10 13.37 15.12 16.92
N GLN A 11 12.50 15.44 17.88
CA GLN A 11 12.89 16.12 19.12
C GLN A 11 13.88 15.30 19.94
N LYS A 12 13.77 13.97 19.91
CA LYS A 12 14.66 13.06 20.65
C LYS A 12 16.03 12.87 19.99
N HIS A 13 16.07 12.79 18.65
CA HIS A 13 17.28 12.39 17.90
C HIS A 13 17.90 13.52 17.07
N GLY A 14 17.24 14.67 16.92
CA GLY A 14 17.67 15.84 16.15
C GLY A 14 17.54 15.67 14.63
N SER A 15 17.97 14.52 14.11
CA SER A 15 17.79 14.11 12.71
C SER A 15 17.45 12.63 12.63
N LEU A 16 16.74 12.24 11.58
CA LEU A 16 16.39 10.85 11.30
C LEU A 16 16.80 10.51 9.87
N GLU A 17 17.31 9.29 9.70
CA GLU A 17 17.74 8.78 8.40
C GLU A 17 17.21 7.36 8.20
N TRP A 18 16.60 7.11 7.05
CA TRP A 18 16.10 5.80 6.64
C TRP A 18 16.76 5.37 5.34
N ASN A 19 17.48 4.26 5.43
CA ASN A 19 18.19 3.64 4.31
C ASN A 19 17.48 2.36 3.87
N GLY A 20 17.30 2.16 2.58
CA GLY A 20 16.71 0.94 2.06
C GLY A 20 16.46 0.98 0.56
N LYS A 21 15.45 0.22 0.13
CA LYS A 21 15.01 0.20 -1.27
C LYS A 21 13.63 0.84 -1.38
N CYS A 22 13.40 1.54 -2.49
CA CYS A 22 12.10 2.07 -2.83
C CYS A 22 11.11 0.91 -3.05
N HIS A 23 9.91 1.03 -2.46
CA HIS A 23 8.83 0.05 -2.56
C HIS A 23 8.33 -0.15 -3.99
N ASP A 24 8.34 0.92 -4.80
CA ASP A 24 7.78 0.88 -6.16
C ASP A 24 8.80 0.44 -7.21
N CYS A 25 10.00 1.03 -7.23
CA CYS A 25 11.02 0.75 -8.26
C CYS A 25 12.12 -0.22 -7.82
N GLY A 26 12.31 -0.42 -6.51
CA GLY A 26 13.38 -1.26 -5.97
C GLY A 26 14.76 -0.61 -5.89
N ASP A 27 14.93 0.60 -6.44
CA ASP A 27 16.20 1.34 -6.38
C ASP A 27 16.57 1.71 -4.94
N PRO A 28 17.87 1.79 -4.60
CA PRO A 28 18.31 2.24 -3.29
C PRO A 28 17.86 3.69 -3.04
N VAL A 29 17.37 3.95 -1.83
CA VAL A 29 16.88 5.26 -1.40
C VAL A 29 17.37 5.55 0.02
N ASN A 30 17.75 6.80 0.23
CA ASN A 30 18.10 7.37 1.51
C ASN A 30 17.14 8.54 1.75
N ILE A 31 16.39 8.49 2.86
CA ILE A 31 15.41 9.52 3.22
C ILE A 31 15.87 10.13 4.54
N GLN A 32 15.96 11.46 4.57
CA GLN A 32 16.37 12.20 5.76
C GLN A 32 15.25 13.12 6.22
N ALA A 33 15.07 13.23 7.54
CA ALA A 33 14.21 14.21 8.16
C ALA A 33 15.01 15.04 9.17
N ILE A 34 14.95 16.36 9.02
CA ILE A 34 15.68 17.33 9.83
C ILE A 34 14.70 18.40 10.33
N ILE A 35 14.90 18.88 11.56
CA ILE A 35 14.18 20.05 12.08
C ILE A 35 14.90 21.32 11.60
N GLU A 36 14.20 22.15 10.82
CA GLU A 36 14.66 23.49 10.42
C GLU A 36 13.90 24.55 11.24
N GLY A 37 14.58 25.23 12.16
CA GLY A 37 13.98 26.28 13.00
C GLY A 37 12.98 25.77 14.05
N GLU A 38 12.06 26.63 14.50
CA GLU A 38 11.23 26.37 15.69
C GLU A 38 10.06 25.38 15.46
N ASN A 39 9.74 24.99 14.22
CA ASN A 39 8.69 23.97 13.98
C ASN A 39 8.58 23.45 12.52
N HIS A 40 9.60 23.63 11.68
CA HIS A 40 9.55 23.14 10.30
C HIS A 40 10.28 21.79 10.22
N ILE A 41 9.61 20.76 9.70
CA ILE A 41 10.25 19.49 9.38
C ILE A 41 10.53 19.49 7.88
N ASN A 42 11.80 19.38 7.52
CA ASN A 42 12.22 19.16 6.15
C ASN A 42 12.46 17.66 5.95
N ILE A 43 11.78 17.06 4.97
CA ILE A 43 11.97 15.65 4.59
C ILE A 43 12.53 15.65 3.16
N SER A 44 13.67 15.01 2.96
CA SER A 44 14.37 14.93 1.68
C SER A 44 14.64 13.48 1.27
N GLY A 45 14.71 13.23 -0.04
CA GLY A 45 15.02 11.92 -0.62
C GLY A 45 13.81 10.99 -0.83
N GLY A 46 12.63 11.37 -0.35
CA GLY A 46 11.41 10.60 -0.57
C GLY A 46 10.35 10.70 0.52
N ALA A 47 9.60 9.61 0.68
CA ALA A 47 8.57 9.47 1.70
C ALA A 47 8.71 8.15 2.49
N VAL A 48 8.45 8.22 3.79
CA VAL A 48 8.43 7.06 4.70
C VAL A 48 7.00 6.75 5.11
N TYR A 49 6.57 5.52 4.84
CA TYR A 49 5.28 4.99 5.26
C TYR A 49 5.49 4.05 6.43
N GLU A 50 4.62 4.15 7.41
CA GLU A 50 4.58 3.24 8.54
C GLU A 50 3.26 2.51 8.48
N VAL A 51 3.32 1.18 8.47
CA VAL A 51 2.17 0.29 8.42
C VAL A 51 2.19 -0.54 9.67
N ASP A 52 1.14 -0.44 10.47
CA ASP A 52 0.93 -1.31 11.62
C ASP A 52 0.60 -2.72 11.13
N GLN A 53 1.32 -3.70 11.65
CA GLN A 53 1.07 -5.12 11.42
C GLN A 53 0.56 -5.76 12.72
N MET A 54 0.03 -6.99 12.63
CA MET A 54 -0.38 -7.74 13.82
C MET A 54 0.79 -7.96 14.80
N VAL A 55 2.02 -7.98 14.29
CA VAL A 55 3.25 -8.08 15.10
C VAL A 55 4.20 -6.95 14.70
N GLY A 56 4.10 -5.83 15.41
CA GLY A 56 4.97 -4.68 15.24
C GLY A 56 4.60 -3.74 14.08
N CYS A 57 5.47 -2.77 13.80
CA CYS A 57 5.33 -1.82 12.71
C CYS A 57 6.34 -2.12 11.60
N LYS A 58 5.91 -2.00 10.35
CA LYS A 58 6.77 -2.14 9.18
C LYS A 58 6.88 -0.80 8.46
N LEU A 59 8.11 -0.42 8.14
CA LEU A 59 8.40 0.79 7.38
C LEU A 59 8.57 0.46 5.88
N TYR A 60 8.01 1.30 5.03
CA TYR A 60 8.20 1.27 3.58
C TYR A 60 8.73 2.63 3.10
N LEU A 61 9.70 2.60 2.18
CA LEU A 61 10.33 3.80 1.65
C LEU A 61 9.88 4.00 0.19
N LYS A 62 9.65 5.24 -0.22
CA LYS A 62 9.48 5.62 -1.64
C LYS A 62 10.46 6.72 -1.98
N CYS A 63 11.16 6.62 -3.11
CA CYS A 63 11.95 7.73 -3.62
C CYS A 63 11.05 8.87 -4.13
N ASP A 64 11.60 10.08 -4.24
CA ASP A 64 10.88 11.28 -4.69
C ASP A 64 10.21 11.09 -6.05
N VAL A 65 10.88 10.39 -6.99
CA VAL A 65 10.34 10.12 -8.33
C VAL A 65 9.07 9.26 -8.24
N CYS A 66 9.10 8.18 -7.46
CA CYS A 66 7.94 7.31 -7.29
C CYS A 66 6.83 7.97 -6.47
N PHE A 67 7.19 8.73 -5.44
CA PHE A 67 6.25 9.49 -4.62
C PHE A 67 5.52 10.57 -5.45
N GLY A 68 6.24 11.28 -6.32
CA GLY A 68 5.68 12.26 -7.25
C GLY A 68 4.69 11.64 -8.25
N LYS A 69 4.95 10.41 -8.71
CA LYS A 69 4.04 9.66 -9.58
C LYS A 69 2.79 9.20 -8.85
N ASN A 70 2.94 8.61 -7.66
CA ASN A 70 1.83 8.17 -6.83
C ASN A 70 2.19 8.24 -5.34
N LYS A 71 1.43 9.06 -4.60
CA LYS A 71 1.60 9.28 -3.17
C LYS A 71 1.03 8.14 -2.31
N GLU A 72 0.26 7.24 -2.88
CA GLU A 72 -0.31 6.10 -2.17
C GLU A 72 0.70 4.95 -2.10
N LEU A 73 0.74 4.28 -0.94
CA LEU A 73 1.42 3.00 -0.81
C LEU A 73 0.44 1.90 -1.26
N ARG A 74 0.62 1.38 -2.48
CA ARG A 74 -0.18 0.28 -3.03
C ARG A 74 0.59 -1.04 -2.91
N ASN A 75 -0.13 -2.16 -2.91
CA ASN A 75 0.46 -3.50 -2.93
C ASN A 75 1.43 -3.80 -1.77
N PHE A 76 1.32 -3.11 -0.62
CA PHE A 76 2.14 -3.37 0.57
C PHE A 76 1.63 -4.56 1.40
N GLN A 77 0.40 -4.98 1.15
CA GLN A 77 -0.24 -6.14 1.76
C GLN A 77 -1.09 -6.84 0.71
N SER A 78 -1.06 -8.17 0.70
CA SER A 78 -1.94 -8.98 -0.14
C SER A 78 -3.40 -8.83 0.33
N CYS A 79 -4.29 -8.54 -0.62
CA CYS A 79 -5.73 -8.51 -0.37
C CYS A 79 -6.34 -9.83 -0.83
N GLU A 80 -6.96 -10.58 0.09
CA GLU A 80 -7.68 -11.80 -0.26
C GLU A 80 -9.04 -11.46 -0.88
N VAL A 81 -9.25 -11.86 -2.13
CA VAL A 81 -10.50 -11.62 -2.85
C VAL A 81 -11.46 -12.78 -2.62
N TYR A 82 -12.68 -12.47 -2.20
CA TYR A 82 -13.75 -13.44 -2.00
C TYR A 82 -14.80 -13.32 -3.10
N SER A 83 -15.38 -14.46 -3.46
CA SER A 83 -16.50 -14.52 -4.39
C SER A 83 -17.65 -15.30 -3.79
N ARG A 84 -18.89 -14.91 -4.13
CA ARG A 84 -20.08 -15.64 -3.74
C ARG A 84 -20.35 -16.79 -4.71
N VAL A 85 -20.40 -18.01 -4.16
CA VAL A 85 -20.63 -19.26 -4.90
C VAL A 85 -21.85 -19.94 -4.29
N VAL A 86 -22.96 -20.04 -5.05
CA VAL A 86 -24.23 -20.69 -4.63
C VAL A 86 -24.65 -20.42 -3.17
N GLY A 87 -24.49 -19.16 -2.72
CA GLY A 87 -24.98 -18.72 -1.41
C GLY A 87 -23.94 -18.53 -0.30
N TYR A 88 -22.67 -18.94 -0.48
CA TYR A 88 -21.60 -18.70 0.50
C TYR A 88 -20.40 -17.98 -0.11
N LEU A 89 -19.53 -17.41 0.73
CA LEU A 89 -18.29 -16.74 0.32
C LEU A 89 -17.13 -17.74 0.32
N ARG A 90 -16.34 -17.76 -0.76
CA ARG A 90 -15.11 -18.56 -0.87
C ARG A 90 -13.96 -17.69 -1.37
N PRO A 91 -12.74 -17.83 -0.82
CA PRO A 91 -11.56 -17.17 -1.38
C PRO A 91 -11.30 -17.60 -2.82
N VAL A 92 -11.03 -16.64 -3.70
CA VAL A 92 -10.69 -16.88 -5.11
C VAL A 92 -9.35 -17.63 -5.22
N SER A 93 -8.42 -17.37 -4.29
CA SER A 93 -7.14 -18.07 -4.15
C SER A 93 -7.29 -19.58 -3.95
N GLN A 94 -8.44 -20.06 -3.48
CA GLN A 94 -8.72 -21.47 -3.19
C GLN A 94 -9.57 -22.16 -4.27
N TRP A 95 -9.73 -21.56 -5.45
CA TRP A 95 -10.50 -22.17 -6.54
C TRP A 95 -9.72 -23.30 -7.21
N ASN A 96 -10.36 -24.46 -7.36
CA ASN A 96 -9.85 -25.54 -8.20
C ASN A 96 -10.06 -25.22 -9.69
N GLU A 97 -9.45 -26.00 -10.57
CA GLU A 97 -9.52 -25.79 -12.03
C GLU A 97 -10.96 -25.76 -12.55
N ALA A 98 -11.81 -26.70 -12.12
CA ALA A 98 -13.22 -26.74 -12.52
C ALA A 98 -13.98 -25.46 -12.16
N LYS A 99 -13.67 -24.84 -11.01
CA LYS A 99 -14.29 -23.59 -10.59
C LYS A 99 -13.81 -22.40 -11.41
N GLN A 100 -12.55 -22.39 -11.82
CA GLN A 100 -12.01 -21.34 -12.68
C GLN A 100 -12.66 -21.39 -14.07
N VAL A 101 -12.87 -22.59 -14.63
CA VAL A 101 -13.60 -22.78 -15.89
C VAL A 101 -15.05 -22.30 -15.75
N GLU A 102 -15.78 -22.75 -14.72
CA GLU A 102 -17.17 -22.28 -14.49
C GLU A 102 -17.26 -20.76 -14.31
N TYR A 103 -16.28 -20.13 -13.65
CA TYR A 103 -16.26 -18.68 -13.50
C TYR A 103 -16.12 -17.97 -14.85
N GLY A 104 -15.35 -18.54 -15.79
CA GLY A 104 -15.21 -18.02 -17.15
C GLY A 104 -16.52 -18.00 -17.94
N ASP A 105 -17.45 -18.92 -17.64
CA ASP A 105 -18.77 -18.99 -18.26
C ASP A 105 -19.77 -17.99 -17.66
N ARG A 106 -19.44 -17.34 -16.54
CA ARG A 106 -20.34 -16.39 -15.88
C ARG A 106 -20.50 -15.12 -16.68
N LYS A 107 -21.73 -14.62 -16.76
CA LYS A 107 -22.05 -13.32 -17.33
C LYS A 107 -22.28 -12.32 -16.22
N THR A 108 -21.64 -11.16 -16.34
CA THR A 108 -21.95 -10.01 -15.47
C THR A 108 -23.30 -9.44 -15.87
N PHE A 109 -24.02 -8.89 -14.90
CA PHE A 109 -25.23 -8.13 -15.20
C PHE A 109 -24.84 -6.87 -15.98
N ASP A 110 -25.38 -6.72 -17.18
CA ASP A 110 -25.25 -5.51 -17.99
C ASP A 110 -26.63 -4.85 -18.11
N LYS A 111 -26.74 -3.63 -17.59
CA LYS A 111 -27.96 -2.83 -17.60
C LYS A 111 -28.45 -2.50 -19.01
N ASN A 112 -27.55 -2.52 -20.00
CA ASN A 112 -27.85 -2.18 -21.39
C ASN A 112 -28.27 -3.40 -22.23
N MET A 113 -28.22 -4.62 -21.68
CA MET A 113 -28.73 -5.79 -22.38
C MET A 113 -30.25 -5.69 -22.50
N LYS A 114 -30.74 -5.48 -23.71
CA LYS A 114 -32.16 -5.63 -24.06
C LYS A 114 -32.53 -7.09 -23.85
N GLY A 115 -33.47 -7.35 -22.94
CA GLY A 115 -33.98 -8.70 -22.69
C GLY A 115 -34.43 -9.35 -24.00
N ILE A 116 -34.06 -10.61 -24.17
CA ILE A 116 -34.59 -11.45 -25.24
C ILE A 116 -36.04 -11.77 -24.80
N ASN A 117 -37.01 -11.09 -25.42
CA ASN A 117 -38.42 -11.49 -25.37
C ASN A 117 -38.67 -12.65 -26.31
#